data_AF-A0A2V1AJU2-F1
#
_entry.id   AF-A0A2V1AJU2-F1
#
_cell.length_a   1.000
_cell.length_b   1.000
_cell.length_c   1.000
_cell.angle_alpha   90.00
_cell.angle_beta   90.00
_cell.angle_gamma   90.00
#
_symmetry.space_group_name_H-M   'P 1'
#
loop_
_entity.id
_entity.type
_entity.pdbx_description
1 polymer ?
#
loop_
_entity_poly.entity_id
_entity_poly.type
_entity_poly.pdbx_seq_one_letter_code
_entity_poly.pdbx_strand_id
1 'polypeptide(L)'
;METFFSLPAELQTSVLKYSDSEDLDRLFELPDLLRQDGFRSPYSVIRHQALWAKYYRQNLVMSNSDEFRRFSIPELLYLIQQDIVIAPSEITVVLFDFTDYKNSVSFMYTIVQLLLVENVPLENTLLKSLFEPLCSGEYNVNWFTIKYHPGMGKKVRENGPLQLNVNELFQSGSEIAITNLQLHLFNSNNLLKHLVDESGCFYCRNLKSLDLSYNNITDTILETLRLPTSLEHLNLSNNSLKIINNRTLPYRHLTALKSLNLSNNNIMKIELQNYSELDAPSYSLQSVNLAGNLIADYRRIFTCKLFERVKRIDLSKNLLEKITPFPDSVVSIDVSGNYFALHGHQMVGVFPRGLRRLCVSAAMPSDQCYGEFARYLIQEAELWNLGELQICGVNRELPREVR
;
A
#
# COMPACT_ATOMS: atom_id res chain seq x y z
N MET A 1 5.97 -37.87 19.85
CA MET A 1 6.61 -36.83 20.69
C MET A 1 7.85 -37.34 21.43
N GLU A 2 7.84 -38.52 22.05
CA GLU A 2 9.02 -39.07 22.75
C GLU A 2 10.28 -39.18 21.86
N THR A 3 10.13 -39.54 20.58
CA THR A 3 11.21 -39.58 19.59
C THR A 3 11.79 -38.20 19.24
N PHE A 4 11.02 -37.12 19.39
CA PHE A 4 11.53 -35.76 19.15
C PHE A 4 12.45 -35.30 20.29
N PHE A 5 12.11 -35.63 21.54
CA PHE A 5 12.94 -35.32 22.70
C PHE A 5 14.25 -36.13 22.72
N SER A 6 14.30 -37.27 22.04
CA SER A 6 15.56 -38.01 21.85
C SER A 6 16.53 -37.34 20.86
N LEU A 7 16.08 -36.35 20.09
CA LEU A 7 16.94 -35.61 19.18
C LEU A 7 17.78 -34.56 19.93
N PRO A 8 19.04 -34.29 19.50
CA PRO A 8 19.80 -33.13 19.92
C PRO A 8 19.04 -31.80 19.74
N ALA A 9 19.31 -30.82 20.59
CA ALA A 9 18.63 -29.52 20.57
C ALA A 9 18.76 -28.78 19.22
N GLU A 10 19.89 -28.94 18.50
CA GLU A 10 20.04 -28.34 17.17
C GLU A 10 19.12 -29.00 16.14
N LEU A 11 18.90 -30.32 16.24
CA LEU A 11 17.99 -31.05 15.36
C LEU A 11 16.54 -30.74 15.70
N GLN A 12 16.19 -30.61 16.98
CA GLN A 12 14.86 -30.15 17.40
C GLN A 12 14.56 -28.76 16.81
N THR A 13 15.49 -27.82 16.96
CA THR A 13 15.37 -26.46 16.41
C THR A 13 15.28 -26.46 14.88
N SER A 14 16.07 -27.30 14.21
CA SER A 14 16.06 -27.42 12.76
C SER A 14 14.75 -28.00 12.25
N VAL A 15 14.25 -29.07 12.87
CA VAL A 15 12.96 -29.69 12.52
C VAL A 15 11.85 -28.65 12.66
N LEU A 16 11.75 -27.97 13.80
CA LEU A 16 10.71 -26.96 14.03
C LEU A 16 10.81 -25.78 13.06
N LYS A 17 12.03 -25.36 12.69
CA LYS A 17 12.26 -24.23 11.78
C LYS A 17 11.87 -24.54 10.33
N TYR A 18 12.02 -25.80 9.89
CA TYR A 18 11.74 -26.20 8.51
C TYR A 18 10.37 -26.85 8.33
N SER A 19 9.65 -27.16 9.42
CA SER A 19 8.24 -27.51 9.36
C SER A 19 7.38 -26.30 8.97
N ASP A 20 6.41 -26.52 8.10
CA ASP A 20 5.41 -25.49 7.82
C ASP A 20 4.39 -25.36 8.96
N SER A 21 3.59 -24.29 8.94
CA SER A 21 2.65 -24.01 10.02
C SER A 21 1.56 -25.08 10.18
N GLU A 22 1.11 -25.70 9.08
CA GLU A 22 0.06 -26.71 9.11
C GLU A 22 0.59 -28.03 9.70
N ASP A 23 1.82 -28.39 9.34
CA ASP A 23 2.56 -29.50 9.91
C ASP A 23 2.80 -29.28 11.40
N LEU A 24 3.19 -28.07 11.83
CA LEU A 24 3.35 -27.75 13.25
C LEU A 24 2.03 -27.90 14.02
N ASP A 25 0.93 -27.38 13.48
CA ASP A 25 -0.40 -27.50 14.10
C ASP A 25 -0.83 -28.97 14.23
N ARG A 26 -0.60 -29.77 13.19
CA ARG A 26 -0.98 -31.19 13.12
C ARG A 26 -0.08 -32.09 13.98
N LEU A 27 1.24 -31.91 13.91
CA LEU A 27 2.22 -32.78 14.56
C LEU A 27 2.27 -32.58 16.07
N PHE A 28 2.01 -31.35 16.54
CA PHE A 28 2.11 -31.00 17.96
C PHE A 28 0.75 -30.78 18.63
N GLU A 29 -0.35 -30.93 17.88
CA GLU A 29 -1.71 -30.73 18.38
C GLU A 29 -1.83 -29.35 19.05
N LEU A 30 -1.27 -28.31 18.40
CA LEU A 30 -1.29 -26.95 18.95
C LEU A 30 -2.70 -26.45 19.29
N PRO A 31 -3.76 -26.77 18.52
CA PRO A 31 -5.13 -26.41 18.90
C PRO A 31 -5.57 -26.96 20.27
N ASP A 32 -5.07 -28.12 20.70
CA ASP A 32 -5.40 -28.71 22.00
C ASP A 32 -4.70 -28.00 23.16
N LEU A 33 -3.56 -27.34 22.90
CA LEU A 33 -2.90 -26.46 23.87
C LEU A 33 -3.80 -25.29 24.29
N LEU A 34 -4.65 -24.82 23.37
CA LEU A 34 -5.45 -23.60 23.52
C LEU A 34 -6.80 -23.82 24.21
N ARG A 35 -7.27 -25.08 24.32
CA ARG A 35 -8.58 -25.45 24.88
C ARG A 35 -8.64 -25.41 26.42
N GLN A 36 -7.67 -24.79 27.08
CA GLN A 36 -7.57 -24.49 28.52
C GLN A 36 -7.54 -25.66 29.53
N ASP A 37 -7.91 -26.89 29.19
CA ASP A 37 -7.97 -27.99 30.18
C ASP A 37 -6.71 -28.84 30.32
N GLY A 38 -5.52 -28.22 30.24
CA GLY A 38 -4.27 -28.95 30.08
C GLY A 38 -3.06 -28.42 30.84
N PHE A 39 -3.23 -27.75 31.99
CA PHE A 39 -2.11 -27.24 32.81
C PHE A 39 -1.10 -28.31 33.31
N ARG A 40 -1.26 -29.58 32.95
CA ARG A 40 -0.38 -30.70 33.34
C ARG A 40 -0.02 -31.66 32.20
N SER A 41 -0.01 -31.23 30.94
CA SER A 41 0.55 -32.06 29.89
C SER A 41 2.09 -32.05 29.96
N PRO A 42 2.78 -33.22 30.00
CA PRO A 42 4.25 -33.27 29.94
C PRO A 42 4.81 -32.73 28.61
N TYR A 43 3.93 -32.45 27.64
CA TYR A 43 4.26 -31.95 26.32
C TYR A 43 4.01 -30.43 26.16
N SER A 44 3.79 -29.68 27.25
CA SER A 44 3.60 -28.21 27.16
C SER A 44 4.80 -27.48 26.55
N VAL A 45 6.02 -27.87 26.95
CA VAL A 45 7.27 -27.25 26.50
C VAL A 45 7.47 -27.40 24.98
N ILE A 46 7.22 -28.60 24.43
CA ILE A 46 7.37 -28.83 22.98
C ILE A 46 6.30 -28.10 22.18
N ARG A 47 5.08 -27.98 22.71
CA ARG A 47 4.02 -27.18 22.09
C ARG A 47 4.34 -25.68 22.13
N HIS A 48 4.97 -25.18 23.19
CA HIS A 48 5.51 -23.80 23.24
C HIS A 48 6.59 -23.55 22.19
N GLN A 49 7.53 -24.49 22.04
CA GLN A 49 8.60 -24.39 21.04
C GLN A 49 8.07 -24.43 19.61
N ALA A 50 7.08 -25.29 19.33
CA ALA A 50 6.41 -25.35 18.05
C ALA A 50 5.61 -24.07 17.76
N LEU A 51 4.90 -23.53 18.76
CA LEU A 51 4.20 -22.25 18.64
C LEU A 51 5.15 -21.08 18.37
N TRP A 52 6.32 -21.06 19.02
CA TRP A 52 7.38 -20.09 18.73
C TRP A 52 7.90 -20.22 17.30
N ALA A 53 8.20 -21.44 16.85
CA ALA A 53 8.72 -21.70 15.51
C ALA A 53 7.73 -21.32 14.40
N LYS A 54 6.43 -21.50 14.64
CA LYS A 54 5.34 -21.07 13.75
C LYS A 54 5.42 -19.58 13.39
N TYR A 55 5.86 -18.73 14.32
CA TYR A 55 5.87 -17.27 14.14
C TYR A 55 7.27 -16.64 14.03
N TYR A 56 8.33 -17.39 14.32
CA TYR A 56 9.70 -16.86 14.30
C TYR A 56 10.19 -16.57 12.88
N ARG A 57 10.51 -15.29 12.60
CA ARG A 57 10.95 -14.77 11.29
C ARG A 57 9.99 -15.09 10.14
N GLN A 58 8.74 -15.38 10.46
CA GLN A 58 7.66 -15.51 9.50
C GLN A 58 6.88 -14.19 9.42
N ASN A 59 6.14 -14.01 8.33
CA ASN A 59 5.22 -12.89 8.20
C ASN A 59 3.98 -13.16 9.06
N LEU A 60 3.77 -12.32 10.08
CA LEU A 60 2.61 -12.43 10.96
C LEU A 60 1.44 -11.63 10.35
N VAL A 61 0.31 -12.28 10.09
CA VAL A 61 -0.89 -11.63 9.56
C VAL A 61 -2.01 -11.68 10.59
N MET A 62 -2.33 -10.51 11.12
CA MET A 62 -3.38 -10.28 12.11
C MET A 62 -4.67 -9.88 11.43
N SER A 63 -5.76 -10.61 11.63
CA SER A 63 -7.07 -10.16 11.16
C SER A 63 -8.23 -10.45 12.10
N ASN A 64 -9.22 -9.55 12.13
CA ASN A 64 -10.50 -9.81 12.76
C ASN A 64 -11.45 -10.62 11.87
N SER A 65 -11.08 -10.96 10.62
CA SER A 65 -11.85 -11.86 9.74
C SER A 65 -11.20 -13.24 9.67
N ASP A 66 -12.01 -14.30 9.86
CA ASP A 66 -11.57 -15.69 9.77
C ASP A 66 -10.98 -16.07 8.40
N GLU A 67 -11.33 -15.34 7.34
CA GLU A 67 -10.83 -15.59 5.98
C GLU A 67 -9.34 -15.25 5.82
N PHE A 68 -8.84 -14.27 6.59
CA PHE A 68 -7.46 -13.77 6.50
C PHE A 68 -6.64 -14.08 7.75
N ARG A 69 -7.26 -14.67 8.78
CA ARG A 69 -6.62 -15.05 10.04
C ARG A 69 -5.58 -16.14 9.79
N ARG A 70 -4.31 -15.82 10.05
CA ARG A 70 -3.23 -16.81 10.21
C ARG A 70 -2.98 -17.19 11.67
N PHE A 71 -3.75 -16.60 12.58
CA PHE A 71 -3.79 -16.95 13.98
C PHE A 71 -5.16 -16.59 14.56
N SER A 72 -5.48 -17.20 15.68
CA SER A 72 -6.70 -17.02 16.44
C SER A 72 -6.46 -16.13 17.67
N ILE A 73 -7.50 -15.43 18.15
CA ILE A 73 -7.43 -14.67 19.41
C ILE A 73 -6.94 -15.55 20.59
N PRO A 74 -7.38 -16.81 20.74
CA PRO A 74 -6.83 -17.73 21.74
C PRO A 74 -5.32 -17.94 21.65
N GLU A 75 -4.75 -18.07 20.44
CA GLU A 75 -3.29 -18.18 20.27
C GLU A 75 -2.56 -16.93 20.76
N LEU A 76 -3.07 -15.74 20.42
CA LEU A 76 -2.47 -14.49 20.90
C LEU A 76 -2.54 -14.36 22.42
N LEU A 77 -3.71 -14.62 23.00
CA LEU A 77 -3.90 -14.59 24.45
C LEU A 77 -3.00 -15.61 25.15
N TYR A 78 -2.78 -16.76 24.54
CA TYR A 78 -1.86 -17.78 25.05
C TYR A 78 -0.40 -17.32 25.03
N LEU A 79 0.07 -16.75 23.92
CA LEU A 79 1.42 -16.17 23.81
C LEU A 79 1.65 -15.11 24.90
N ILE A 80 0.67 -14.23 25.10
CA ILE A 80 0.70 -13.18 26.12
C ILE A 80 0.71 -13.80 27.53
N GLN A 81 -0.18 -14.75 27.82
CA GLN A 81 -0.32 -15.37 29.14
C GLN A 81 0.93 -16.17 29.53
N GLN A 82 1.61 -16.80 28.56
CA GLN A 82 2.78 -17.64 28.79
C GLN A 82 4.12 -16.91 28.60
N ASP A 83 4.12 -15.59 28.35
CA ASP A 83 5.32 -14.79 28.08
C ASP A 83 6.20 -15.37 26.95
N ILE A 84 5.54 -15.88 25.88
CA ILE A 84 6.23 -16.44 24.72
C ILE A 84 6.53 -15.30 23.74
N VAL A 85 7.81 -14.94 23.66
CA VAL A 85 8.29 -13.89 22.75
C VAL A 85 8.45 -14.43 21.34
N ILE A 86 7.74 -13.84 20.38
CA ILE A 86 7.91 -14.09 18.95
C ILE A 86 8.76 -12.98 18.31
N ALA A 87 9.27 -13.21 17.09
CA ALA A 87 10.07 -12.22 16.36
C ALA A 87 9.78 -12.34 14.85
N PRO A 88 8.63 -11.85 14.39
CA PRO A 88 8.23 -11.92 12.99
C PRO A 88 9.10 -11.03 12.10
N SER A 89 9.15 -11.32 10.79
CA SER A 89 9.88 -10.52 9.80
C SER A 89 9.12 -9.27 9.36
N GLU A 90 7.81 -9.36 9.33
CA GLU A 90 6.85 -8.31 9.03
C GLU A 90 5.57 -8.66 9.77
N ILE A 91 4.87 -7.65 10.27
CA ILE A 91 3.51 -7.84 10.75
C ILE A 91 2.57 -7.03 9.88
N THR A 92 1.56 -7.72 9.37
CA THR A 92 0.43 -7.12 8.69
C THR A 92 -0.78 -7.18 9.63
N VAL A 93 -1.38 -6.04 9.96
CA VAL A 93 -2.67 -5.98 10.64
C VAL A 93 -3.72 -5.62 9.60
N VAL A 94 -4.70 -6.50 9.39
CA VAL A 94 -5.83 -6.37 8.46
C VAL A 94 -7.12 -6.36 9.25
N LEU A 95 -7.79 -5.23 9.31
CA LEU A 95 -9.12 -5.13 9.91
C LEU A 95 -10.14 -5.03 8.80
N PHE A 96 -11.07 -5.97 8.81
CA PHE A 96 -12.13 -6.16 7.85
C PHE A 96 -13.48 -6.05 8.56
N ASP A 97 -14.42 -5.33 7.97
CA ASP A 97 -15.82 -5.32 8.38
C ASP A 97 -16.02 -5.08 9.91
N PHE A 98 -15.94 -3.82 10.32
CA PHE A 98 -16.14 -3.40 11.72
C PHE A 98 -17.61 -3.48 12.22
N THR A 99 -18.49 -4.23 11.55
CA THR A 99 -19.90 -4.38 11.96
C THR A 99 -20.05 -5.11 13.30
N ASP A 100 -19.20 -6.09 13.60
CA ASP A 100 -19.08 -6.67 14.95
C ASP A 100 -18.10 -5.85 15.80
N TYR A 101 -18.61 -4.74 16.30
CA TYR A 101 -17.85 -3.78 17.07
C TYR A 101 -17.19 -4.41 18.31
N LYS A 102 -17.91 -5.26 19.05
CA LYS A 102 -17.41 -5.82 20.32
C LYS A 102 -16.23 -6.75 20.09
N ASN A 103 -16.32 -7.66 19.12
CA ASN A 103 -15.22 -8.57 18.81
C ASN A 103 -14.06 -7.84 18.13
N SER A 104 -14.35 -6.86 17.25
CA SER A 104 -13.31 -6.04 16.61
C SER A 104 -12.53 -5.23 17.63
N VAL A 105 -13.19 -4.57 18.59
CA VAL A 105 -12.53 -3.82 19.67
C VAL A 105 -11.69 -4.74 20.55
N SER A 106 -12.23 -5.90 20.95
CA SER A 106 -11.48 -6.90 21.74
C SER A 106 -10.23 -7.39 21.01
N PHE A 107 -10.37 -7.66 19.70
CA PHE A 107 -9.28 -8.03 18.82
C PHE A 107 -8.21 -6.93 18.75
N MET A 108 -8.62 -5.67 18.60
CA MET A 108 -7.72 -4.52 18.59
C MET A 108 -6.91 -4.37 19.87
N TYR A 109 -7.55 -4.47 21.04
CA TYR A 109 -6.83 -4.43 22.32
C TYR A 109 -5.83 -5.58 22.44
N THR A 110 -6.20 -6.78 21.97
CA THR A 110 -5.31 -7.95 21.99
C THR A 110 -4.09 -7.75 21.08
N ILE A 111 -4.27 -7.17 19.88
CA ILE A 111 -3.16 -6.81 18.99
C ILE A 111 -2.26 -5.79 19.66
N VAL A 112 -2.83 -4.70 20.19
CA VAL A 112 -2.04 -3.65 20.86
C VAL A 112 -1.21 -4.26 21.99
N GLN A 113 -1.80 -5.13 22.80
CA GLN A 113 -1.06 -5.84 23.85
C GLN A 113 0.06 -6.71 23.28
N LEU A 114 -0.20 -7.52 22.25
CA LEU A 114 0.82 -8.37 21.62
C LEU A 114 2.00 -7.55 21.07
N LEU A 115 1.70 -6.45 20.38
CA LEU A 115 2.70 -5.56 19.81
C LEU A 115 3.57 -4.89 20.89
N LEU A 116 3.00 -4.68 22.09
CA LEU A 116 3.72 -4.14 23.24
C LEU A 116 4.50 -5.19 24.04
N VAL A 117 4.13 -6.47 23.94
CA VAL A 117 4.82 -7.60 24.61
C VAL A 117 6.21 -7.86 24.03
N GLU A 118 6.53 -7.38 22.82
CA GLU A 118 7.88 -7.49 22.24
C GLU A 118 8.96 -6.60 22.92
N ASN A 119 8.69 -5.96 24.08
CA ASN A 119 9.61 -4.98 24.71
C ASN A 119 10.04 -3.86 23.75
N VAL A 120 9.22 -3.57 22.74
CA VAL A 120 9.44 -2.43 21.87
C VAL A 120 8.59 -1.29 22.40
N PRO A 121 9.18 -0.12 22.73
CA PRO A 121 8.41 1.09 22.92
C PRO A 121 7.93 1.49 21.52
N LEU A 122 6.85 0.87 21.05
CA LEU A 122 5.94 1.54 20.15
C LEU A 122 5.67 2.89 20.80
N GLU A 123 5.72 3.98 20.04
CA GLU A 123 5.07 5.19 20.49
C GLU A 123 3.62 4.79 20.83
N ASN A 124 3.35 4.58 22.12
CA ASN A 124 2.05 4.18 22.65
C ASN A 124 0.97 5.16 22.20
N THR A 125 1.37 6.36 21.78
CA THR A 125 0.55 7.39 21.17
C THR A 125 0.16 7.05 19.73
N LEU A 126 1.05 6.59 18.85
CA LEU A 126 0.75 6.40 17.43
C LEU A 126 -0.29 5.31 17.18
N LEU A 127 -0.05 4.07 17.63
CA LEU A 127 -1.03 2.99 17.45
C LEU A 127 -2.34 3.26 18.19
N LYS A 128 -2.25 3.90 19.36
CA LYS A 128 -3.45 4.35 20.08
C LYS A 128 -4.21 5.40 19.29
N SER A 129 -3.57 6.43 18.74
CA SER A 129 -4.20 7.43 17.88
C SER A 129 -4.77 6.83 16.59
N LEU A 130 -4.15 5.77 16.06
CA LEU A 130 -4.66 5.03 14.91
C LEU A 130 -5.91 4.21 15.25
N PHE A 131 -5.94 3.57 16.42
CA PHE A 131 -6.97 2.57 16.77
C PHE A 131 -8.08 3.09 17.68
N GLU A 132 -7.82 4.07 18.54
CA GLU A 132 -8.78 4.66 19.47
C GLU A 132 -10.00 5.25 18.74
N PRO A 133 -9.86 5.96 17.60
CA PRO A 133 -11.01 6.38 16.81
C PRO A 133 -11.82 5.18 16.28
N LEU A 134 -11.15 4.11 15.83
CA LEU A 134 -11.84 2.89 15.36
C LEU A 134 -12.61 2.22 16.50
N CYS A 135 -12.05 2.28 17.72
CA CYS A 135 -12.62 1.71 18.93
C CYS A 135 -13.60 2.63 19.67
N SER A 136 -13.96 3.80 19.12
CA SER A 136 -15.04 4.65 19.65
C SER A 136 -16.38 4.42 18.95
N GLY A 137 -16.38 3.70 17.82
CA GLY A 137 -17.59 3.36 17.05
C GLY A 137 -18.14 4.53 16.24
N GLU A 138 -17.41 5.65 16.19
CA GLU A 138 -17.81 6.87 15.48
C GLU A 138 -17.54 6.80 13.97
N TYR A 139 -16.72 5.85 13.51
CA TYR A 139 -16.28 5.74 12.13
C TYR A 139 -16.64 4.38 11.54
N ASN A 140 -17.23 4.41 10.34
CA ASN A 140 -17.45 3.20 9.55
C ASN A 140 -16.21 2.92 8.71
N VAL A 141 -15.68 1.70 8.83
CA VAL A 141 -14.36 1.29 8.35
C VAL A 141 -14.47 -0.09 7.76
N ASN A 142 -14.37 -0.19 6.44
CA ASN A 142 -14.49 -1.48 5.76
C ASN A 142 -13.14 -2.18 5.63
N TRP A 143 -12.06 -1.43 5.35
CA TRP A 143 -10.73 -1.99 5.15
C TRP A 143 -9.63 -1.11 5.74
N PHE A 144 -8.91 -1.64 6.73
CA PHE A 144 -7.76 -0.99 7.34
C PHE A 144 -6.59 -1.97 7.32
N THR A 145 -5.46 -1.57 6.74
CA THR A 145 -4.25 -2.38 6.76
C THR A 145 -3.03 -1.57 7.15
N ILE A 146 -2.31 -2.07 8.16
CA ILE A 146 -0.96 -1.61 8.51
C ILE A 146 0.01 -2.73 8.20
N LYS A 147 1.11 -2.41 7.52
CA LYS A 147 2.30 -3.26 7.51
C LYS A 147 3.41 -2.54 8.24
N TYR A 148 3.97 -3.21 9.24
CA TYR A 148 5.15 -2.73 9.95
C TYR A 148 6.29 -3.74 9.84
N HIS A 149 7.51 -3.20 9.80
CA HIS A 149 8.73 -4.00 9.84
C HIS A 149 9.46 -3.75 11.16
N PRO A 150 9.63 -4.77 12.01
CA PRO A 150 10.49 -4.65 13.18
C PRO A 150 11.94 -4.44 12.72
N GLY A 151 12.62 -3.42 13.25
CA GLY A 151 14.04 -3.17 12.96
C GLY A 151 14.91 -4.38 13.31
N MET A 152 16.02 -4.60 12.58
CA MET A 152 16.95 -5.72 12.81
C MET A 152 17.71 -5.58 14.16
N GLY A 153 17.04 -5.79 15.28
CA GLY A 153 17.64 -5.92 16.61
C GLY A 153 17.63 -7.38 17.05
N LYS A 154 18.65 -8.14 16.67
CA LYS A 154 18.85 -9.52 17.17
C LYS A 154 19.47 -9.46 18.57
N LYS A 155 18.76 -9.94 19.60
CA LYS A 155 19.41 -10.69 20.69
C LYS A 155 18.58 -11.93 21.01
N VAL A 156 19.25 -13.07 20.94
CA VAL A 156 18.73 -14.38 21.35
C VAL A 156 18.83 -14.45 22.87
N ARG A 157 17.75 -14.86 23.55
CA ARG A 157 17.77 -15.19 25.00
C ARG A 157 18.83 -16.26 25.24
N GLU A 158 19.81 -16.00 26.10
CA GLU A 158 20.58 -17.06 26.75
C GLU A 158 19.82 -17.54 27.99
N ASN A 159 19.83 -18.85 28.19
CA ASN A 159 18.85 -19.62 28.97
C ASN A 159 18.71 -19.23 30.45
N GLY A 160 17.49 -18.93 30.90
CA GLY A 160 17.09 -18.88 32.31
C GLY A 160 15.70 -18.23 32.55
N PRO A 161 15.01 -18.54 33.67
CA PRO A 161 13.83 -17.77 34.09
C PRO A 161 14.23 -16.33 34.44
N LEU A 162 13.38 -15.37 34.09
CA LEU A 162 13.62 -13.92 34.14
C LEU A 162 14.24 -13.44 35.48
N GLN A 163 15.48 -12.97 35.42
CA GLN A 163 15.96 -11.88 36.28
C GLN A 163 16.09 -10.63 35.41
N LEU A 164 15.11 -9.73 35.50
CA LEU A 164 15.05 -8.48 34.74
C LEU A 164 16.09 -7.49 35.29
N ASN A 165 17.17 -7.22 34.54
CA ASN A 165 17.94 -5.99 34.73
C ASN A 165 17.34 -4.91 33.85
N VAL A 166 16.59 -4.02 34.50
CA VAL A 166 15.83 -2.90 33.93
C VAL A 166 16.69 -1.99 33.05
N ASN A 167 18.02 -1.97 33.21
CA ASN A 167 18.90 -1.06 32.48
C ASN A 167 19.32 -1.54 31.07
N GLU A 168 19.08 -2.79 30.68
CA GLU A 168 19.35 -3.28 29.31
C GLU A 168 18.14 -3.13 28.36
N LEU A 169 16.94 -2.90 28.91
CA LEU A 169 15.68 -2.68 28.19
C LEU A 169 15.58 -1.30 27.51
N PHE A 170 16.51 -0.38 27.80
CA PHE A 170 16.42 1.04 27.41
C PHE A 170 17.49 1.51 26.43
N GLN A 171 18.24 0.62 25.77
CA GLN A 171 19.10 1.07 24.67
C GLN A 171 18.27 1.38 23.42
N SER A 172 18.13 2.67 23.15
CA SER A 172 17.53 3.28 21.97
C SER A 172 18.15 2.73 20.69
N GLY A 173 17.36 1.99 19.89
CA GLY A 173 17.86 1.45 18.63
C GLY A 173 16.86 0.82 17.66
N SER A 174 15.62 0.55 18.07
CA SER A 174 14.60 -0.01 17.16
C SER A 174 13.30 0.77 17.26
N GLU A 175 13.24 1.89 16.55
CA GLU A 175 11.97 2.55 16.23
C GLU A 175 11.17 1.63 15.31
N ILE A 176 9.95 1.28 15.70
CA ILE A 176 9.01 0.60 14.81
C ILE A 176 8.59 1.59 13.71
N ALA A 177 8.89 1.24 12.47
CA ALA A 177 8.53 2.01 11.31
C ALA A 177 7.31 1.37 10.63
N ILE A 178 6.16 2.06 10.69
CA ILE A 178 5.04 1.78 9.78
C ILE A 178 5.47 2.26 8.40
N THR A 179 5.66 1.33 7.47
CA THR A 179 6.12 1.64 6.10
C THR A 179 4.98 1.66 5.12
N ASN A 180 3.90 0.91 5.37
CA ASN A 180 2.75 0.87 4.48
C ASN A 180 1.45 0.99 5.28
N LEU A 181 0.60 1.90 4.82
CA LEU A 181 -0.71 2.17 5.40
C LEU A 181 -1.72 2.19 4.27
N GLN A 182 -2.78 1.39 4.41
CA GLN A 182 -3.90 1.34 3.48
C GLN A 182 -5.19 1.52 4.24
N LEU A 183 -5.97 2.49 3.78
CA LEU A 183 -7.25 2.89 4.35
C LEU A 183 -8.25 3.02 3.21
N HIS A 184 -9.28 2.17 3.14
CA HIS A 184 -10.39 2.31 2.18
C HIS A 184 -11.76 2.47 2.85
N LEU A 185 -12.64 3.24 2.19
CA LEU A 185 -14.05 3.42 2.52
C LEU A 185 -14.30 4.06 3.90
N PHE A 186 -13.46 5.03 4.26
CA PHE A 186 -13.66 5.88 5.43
C PHE A 186 -14.39 7.17 5.07
N ASN A 187 -15.25 7.66 5.95
CA ASN A 187 -15.79 9.02 5.83
C ASN A 187 -14.66 10.02 6.13
N SER A 188 -13.96 10.45 5.08
CA SER A 188 -12.61 11.03 5.03
C SER A 188 -12.27 12.15 6.01
N ASN A 189 -13.25 12.88 6.54
CA ASN A 189 -12.96 14.13 7.24
C ASN A 189 -12.42 13.98 8.67
N ASN A 190 -12.76 12.90 9.36
CA ASN A 190 -12.46 12.81 10.80
C ASN A 190 -11.35 11.82 11.11
N LEU A 191 -11.28 10.67 10.43
CA LEU A 191 -10.21 9.71 10.71
C LEU A 191 -8.83 10.24 10.27
N LEU A 192 -8.75 10.91 9.12
CA LEU A 192 -7.49 11.48 8.64
C LEU A 192 -6.89 12.51 9.61
N LYS A 193 -7.73 13.25 10.35
CA LYS A 193 -7.28 14.19 11.41
C LYS A 193 -6.58 13.49 12.56
N HIS A 194 -6.91 12.23 12.84
CA HIS A 194 -6.26 11.43 13.88
C HIS A 194 -4.94 10.79 13.41
N LEU A 195 -4.70 10.74 12.09
CA LEU A 195 -3.45 10.24 11.51
C LEU A 195 -2.36 11.31 11.43
N VAL A 196 -2.74 12.57 11.63
CA VAL A 196 -1.88 13.73 11.50
C VAL A 196 -1.81 14.52 12.81
N ASP A 197 -0.70 15.22 13.04
CA ASP A 197 -0.56 16.16 14.14
C ASP A 197 -1.32 17.48 13.86
N GLU A 198 -1.29 18.41 14.82
CA GLU A 198 -1.92 19.74 14.69
C GLU A 198 -1.42 20.54 13.48
N SER A 199 -0.25 20.19 12.93
CA SER A 199 0.33 20.82 11.74
C SER A 199 -0.06 20.14 10.42
N GLY A 200 -0.81 19.03 10.48
CA GLY A 200 -1.22 18.22 9.34
C GLY A 200 -0.18 17.18 8.91
N CYS A 201 0.91 16.99 9.67
CA CYS A 201 1.94 16.00 9.35
C CYS A 201 1.53 14.61 9.85
N PHE A 202 1.69 13.58 9.02
CA PHE A 202 1.44 12.20 9.45
C PHE A 202 2.37 11.80 10.59
N TYR A 203 1.81 11.16 11.62
CA TYR A 203 2.61 10.58 12.71
C TYR A 203 3.55 9.46 12.20
N CYS A 204 3.14 8.73 11.15
CA CYS A 204 3.96 7.71 10.49
C CYS A 204 5.01 8.34 9.55
N ARG A 205 6.11 8.88 10.09
CA ARG A 205 7.13 9.60 9.29
C ARG A 205 7.94 8.73 8.33
N ASN A 206 7.99 7.42 8.57
CA ASN A 206 8.74 6.43 7.76
C ASN A 206 7.88 5.75 6.66
N LEU A 207 6.69 6.29 6.40
CA LEU A 207 5.75 5.71 5.45
C LEU A 207 6.25 5.80 4.00
N LYS A 208 6.43 4.65 3.37
CA LYS A 208 6.82 4.50 1.97
C LYS A 208 5.63 4.32 1.04
N SER A 209 4.55 3.70 1.52
CA SER A 209 3.34 3.48 0.73
C SER A 209 2.10 3.93 1.49
N LEU A 210 1.34 4.83 0.89
CA LEU A 210 0.09 5.35 1.43
C LEU A 210 -1.03 5.12 0.43
N ASP A 211 -1.98 4.27 0.80
CA ASP A 211 -3.19 4.05 0.04
C ASP A 211 -4.39 4.63 0.79
N LEU A 212 -4.95 5.69 0.21
CA LEU A 212 -6.14 6.38 0.67
C LEU A 212 -7.26 6.31 -0.38
N SER A 213 -7.26 5.28 -1.23
CA SER A 213 -8.29 5.13 -2.24
C SER A 213 -9.67 4.82 -1.63
N TYR A 214 -10.73 5.13 -2.37
CA TYR A 214 -12.11 4.88 -1.93
C TYR A 214 -12.53 5.62 -0.65
N ASN A 215 -11.96 6.78 -0.33
CA ASN A 215 -12.26 7.51 0.92
C ASN A 215 -13.11 8.77 0.75
N ASN A 216 -13.60 9.08 -0.46
CA ASN A 216 -14.31 10.33 -0.72
C ASN A 216 -13.49 11.58 -0.29
N ILE A 217 -12.16 11.55 -0.49
CA ILE A 217 -11.28 12.69 -0.21
C ILE A 217 -11.56 13.80 -1.24
N THR A 218 -11.81 15.01 -0.76
CA THR A 218 -11.98 16.22 -1.57
C THR A 218 -10.68 17.04 -1.60
N ASP A 219 -10.59 18.00 -2.51
CA ASP A 219 -9.45 18.92 -2.64
C ASP A 219 -9.08 19.59 -1.30
N THR A 220 -10.11 20.01 -0.53
CA THR A 220 -9.93 20.67 0.77
C THR A 220 -9.37 19.74 1.83
N ILE A 221 -9.71 18.45 1.78
CA ILE A 221 -9.17 17.46 2.72
C ILE A 221 -7.72 17.17 2.35
N LEU A 222 -7.42 17.01 1.07
CA LEU A 222 -6.05 16.75 0.63
C LEU A 222 -5.11 17.91 0.97
N GLU A 223 -5.58 19.15 0.87
CA GLU A 223 -4.82 20.36 1.25
C GLU A 223 -4.41 20.39 2.73
N THR A 224 -5.18 19.75 3.63
CA THR A 224 -4.81 19.68 5.06
C THR A 224 -3.75 18.61 5.36
N LEU A 225 -3.44 17.74 4.40
CA LEU A 225 -2.51 16.63 4.58
C LEU A 225 -1.09 17.01 4.13
N ARG A 226 -0.14 16.95 5.06
CA ARG A 226 1.28 17.02 4.75
C ARG A 226 1.84 15.61 4.64
N LEU A 227 1.88 15.13 3.40
CA LEU A 227 2.37 13.81 3.05
C LEU A 227 3.84 13.58 3.50
N PRO A 228 4.20 12.38 3.98
CA PRO A 228 5.56 12.06 4.42
C PRO A 228 6.60 12.25 3.31
N THR A 229 7.79 12.73 3.67
CA THR A 229 8.89 12.93 2.72
C THR A 229 9.51 11.62 2.23
N SER A 230 9.35 10.54 3.00
CA SER A 230 9.79 9.18 2.69
C SER A 230 8.87 8.43 1.71
N LEU A 231 7.76 9.05 1.30
CA LEU A 231 6.72 8.40 0.52
C LEU A 231 7.18 8.09 -0.91
N GLU A 232 7.09 6.80 -1.28
CA GLU A 232 7.44 6.26 -2.60
C GLU A 232 6.18 5.96 -3.44
N HIS A 233 5.08 5.58 -2.80
CA HIS A 233 3.84 5.21 -3.47
C HIS A 233 2.65 5.91 -2.82
N LEU A 234 1.87 6.64 -3.62
CA LEU A 234 0.65 7.30 -3.18
C LEU A 234 -0.53 6.86 -4.05
N ASN A 235 -1.55 6.27 -3.43
CA ASN A 235 -2.80 5.94 -4.08
C ASN A 235 -3.95 6.79 -3.51
N LEU A 236 -4.49 7.66 -4.35
CA LEU A 236 -5.63 8.54 -4.09
C LEU A 236 -6.77 8.25 -5.07
N SER A 237 -6.79 7.06 -5.70
CA SER A 237 -7.83 6.70 -6.66
C SER A 237 -9.22 6.58 -6.03
N ASN A 238 -10.28 6.68 -6.82
CA ASN A 238 -11.66 6.51 -6.36
C ASN A 238 -12.02 7.46 -5.20
N ASN A 239 -11.61 8.72 -5.32
CA ASN A 239 -11.95 9.80 -4.40
C ASN A 239 -12.77 10.88 -5.14
N SER A 240 -12.94 12.04 -4.51
CA SER A 240 -13.75 13.15 -5.03
C SER A 240 -12.89 14.37 -5.38
N LEU A 241 -11.64 14.15 -5.80
CA LEU A 241 -10.70 15.21 -6.19
C LEU A 241 -11.12 15.86 -7.50
N LYS A 242 -10.98 17.18 -7.61
CA LYS A 242 -11.38 17.99 -8.78
C LYS A 242 -10.21 18.78 -9.37
N ILE A 243 -9.34 19.32 -8.53
CA ILE A 243 -8.21 20.16 -8.96
C ILE A 243 -6.95 19.80 -8.17
N ILE A 244 -5.88 19.48 -8.89
CA ILE A 244 -4.55 19.27 -8.29
C ILE A 244 -3.67 20.50 -8.54
N ASN A 245 -3.25 21.18 -7.48
CA ASN A 245 -2.37 22.35 -7.53
C ASN A 245 -1.35 22.30 -6.37
N ASN A 246 -0.47 23.29 -6.25
CA ASN A 246 0.58 23.29 -5.22
C ASN A 246 0.06 23.33 -3.78
N ARG A 247 -1.20 23.72 -3.55
CA ARG A 247 -1.82 23.69 -2.22
C ARG A 247 -2.38 22.31 -1.92
N THR A 248 -3.11 21.73 -2.88
CA THR A 248 -3.72 20.40 -2.70
C THR A 248 -2.68 19.29 -2.70
N LEU A 249 -1.69 19.32 -3.59
CA LEU A 249 -0.57 18.38 -3.60
C LEU A 249 0.76 19.13 -3.46
N PRO A 250 1.22 19.43 -2.22
CA PRO A 250 2.48 20.11 -1.97
C PRO A 250 3.68 19.20 -2.28
N TYR A 251 3.98 19.03 -3.56
CA TYR A 251 4.94 18.05 -4.06
C TYR A 251 6.40 18.41 -3.80
N ARG A 252 6.71 19.61 -3.25
CA ARG A 252 8.09 20.07 -2.99
C ARG A 252 8.93 19.02 -2.26
N HIS A 253 8.35 18.34 -1.28
CA HIS A 253 9.06 17.40 -0.41
C HIS A 253 8.90 15.93 -0.84
N LEU A 254 8.10 15.65 -1.87
CA LEU A 254 7.82 14.29 -2.38
C LEU A 254 8.89 13.80 -3.35
N THR A 255 10.16 13.95 -2.97
CA THR A 255 11.32 13.66 -3.82
C THR A 255 11.53 12.16 -4.06
N ALA A 256 11.12 11.33 -3.09
CA ALA A 256 11.16 9.88 -3.15
C ALA A 256 9.98 9.25 -3.91
N LEU A 257 8.95 10.03 -4.26
CA LEU A 257 7.73 9.50 -4.87
C LEU A 257 8.04 8.87 -6.23
N LYS A 258 7.70 7.60 -6.39
CA LYS A 258 7.90 6.78 -7.60
C LYS A 258 6.60 6.54 -8.34
N SER A 259 5.47 6.45 -7.63
CA SER A 259 4.16 6.18 -8.21
C SER A 259 3.08 7.06 -7.58
N LEU A 260 2.28 7.69 -8.45
CA LEU A 260 1.11 8.47 -8.07
C LEU A 260 -0.13 7.95 -8.80
N ASN A 261 -1.11 7.44 -8.05
CA ASN A 261 -2.39 7.03 -8.59
C ASN A 261 -3.49 8.01 -8.18
N LEU A 262 -4.10 8.66 -9.17
CA LEU A 262 -5.19 9.62 -9.05
C LEU A 262 -6.41 9.19 -9.90
N SER A 263 -6.47 7.92 -10.31
CA SER A 263 -7.53 7.42 -11.20
C SER A 263 -8.92 7.48 -10.57
N ASN A 264 -9.97 7.50 -11.39
CA ASN A 264 -11.37 7.48 -10.96
C ASN A 264 -11.69 8.58 -9.93
N ASN A 265 -11.25 9.80 -10.21
CA ASN A 265 -11.65 11.00 -9.48
C ASN A 265 -12.48 11.90 -10.44
N ASN A 266 -12.77 13.13 -10.01
CA ASN A 266 -13.43 14.14 -10.83
C ASN A 266 -12.43 15.20 -11.34
N ILE A 267 -11.16 14.83 -11.54
CA ILE A 267 -10.09 15.79 -11.81
C ILE A 267 -10.29 16.39 -13.20
N MET A 268 -10.46 17.71 -13.25
CA MET A 268 -10.57 18.46 -14.51
C MET A 268 -9.24 19.06 -14.92
N LYS A 269 -8.39 19.43 -13.95
CA LYS A 269 -7.13 20.14 -14.17
C LYS A 269 -6.05 19.75 -13.15
N ILE A 270 -4.82 19.70 -13.63
CA ILE A 270 -3.60 19.65 -12.80
C ILE A 270 -2.76 20.88 -13.14
N GLU A 271 -2.61 21.78 -12.17
CA GLU A 271 -1.97 23.10 -12.29
C GLU A 271 -0.83 23.21 -11.27
N LEU A 272 0.18 22.35 -11.41
CA LEU A 272 1.39 22.39 -10.59
C LEU A 272 2.39 23.39 -11.16
N GLN A 273 2.73 24.41 -10.37
CA GLN A 273 3.76 25.39 -10.68
C GLN A 273 5.11 24.91 -10.16
N ASN A 274 6.17 25.08 -10.97
CA ASN A 274 7.54 24.79 -10.57
C ASN A 274 7.98 25.69 -9.42
N TYR A 275 8.71 25.11 -8.46
CA TYR A 275 9.44 25.88 -7.45
C TYR A 275 10.68 26.53 -8.08
N SER A 276 11.22 27.57 -7.44
CA SER A 276 12.40 28.31 -7.93
C SER A 276 13.57 27.36 -8.26
N GLU A 277 14.21 27.60 -9.40
CA GLU A 277 15.23 26.69 -9.95
C GLU A 277 16.44 26.47 -9.03
N LEU A 278 16.75 27.47 -8.19
CA LEU A 278 17.87 27.43 -7.23
C LEU A 278 17.69 26.36 -6.13
N ASP A 279 16.46 25.89 -5.88
CA ASP A 279 16.11 24.95 -4.80
C ASP A 279 15.26 23.76 -5.28
N ALA A 280 15.16 23.52 -6.59
CA ALA A 280 14.29 22.48 -7.12
C ALA A 280 14.93 21.09 -6.89
N PRO A 281 14.33 20.22 -6.06
CA PRO A 281 14.90 18.91 -5.80
C PRO A 281 14.74 17.99 -7.01
N SER A 282 15.58 16.96 -7.07
CA SER A 282 15.49 15.90 -8.07
C SER A 282 14.32 14.98 -7.75
N TYR A 283 13.27 14.98 -8.58
CA TYR A 283 12.11 14.10 -8.42
C TYR A 283 12.34 12.70 -9.02
N SER A 284 11.73 11.70 -8.39
CA SER A 284 11.87 10.28 -8.74
C SER A 284 10.64 9.65 -9.38
N LEU A 285 9.61 10.46 -9.73
CA LEU A 285 8.31 9.97 -10.17
C LEU A 285 8.44 9.24 -11.52
N GLN A 286 8.00 7.98 -11.55
CA GLN A 286 8.12 7.12 -12.73
C GLN A 286 6.77 6.74 -13.32
N SER A 287 5.70 6.74 -12.52
CA SER A 287 4.38 6.27 -12.93
C SER A 287 3.30 7.21 -12.43
N VAL A 288 2.42 7.62 -13.34
CA VAL A 288 1.26 8.46 -13.03
C VAL A 288 0.02 7.86 -13.67
N ASN A 289 -0.98 7.58 -12.83
CA ASN A 289 -2.28 7.11 -13.29
C ASN A 289 -3.34 8.20 -13.06
N LEU A 290 -3.92 8.66 -14.16
CA LEU A 290 -4.98 9.67 -14.25
C LEU A 290 -6.23 9.12 -14.94
N ALA A 291 -6.33 7.80 -15.09
CA ALA A 291 -7.44 7.15 -15.77
C ALA A 291 -8.80 7.53 -15.15
N GLY A 292 -9.85 7.62 -15.96
CA GLY A 292 -11.21 7.80 -15.44
C GLY A 292 -11.43 9.12 -14.72
N ASN A 293 -10.85 10.21 -15.22
CA ASN A 293 -11.06 11.57 -14.73
C ASN A 293 -11.81 12.42 -15.77
N LEU A 294 -11.88 13.74 -15.56
CA LEU A 294 -12.54 14.70 -16.43
C LEU A 294 -11.53 15.60 -17.17
N ILE A 295 -10.33 15.09 -17.44
CA ILE A 295 -9.24 15.87 -18.06
C ILE A 295 -9.52 16.03 -19.55
N ALA A 296 -9.58 17.28 -20.02
CA ALA A 296 -9.74 17.62 -21.45
C ALA A 296 -8.43 18.05 -22.13
N ASP A 297 -7.45 18.53 -21.35
CA ASP A 297 -6.14 18.97 -21.85
C ASP A 297 -5.05 18.63 -20.82
N TYR A 298 -4.03 17.85 -21.25
CA TYR A 298 -2.92 17.45 -20.40
C TYR A 298 -1.62 18.23 -20.66
N ARG A 299 -1.58 19.15 -21.63
CA ARG A 299 -0.34 19.84 -22.06
C ARG A 299 0.42 20.47 -20.90
N ARG A 300 -0.32 21.17 -20.02
CA ARG A 300 0.25 21.90 -18.87
C ARG A 300 0.66 20.99 -17.71
N ILE A 301 0.20 19.74 -17.70
CA ILE A 301 0.52 18.79 -16.61
C ILE A 301 2.01 18.48 -16.65
N PHE A 302 2.53 18.15 -17.82
CA PHE A 302 3.91 17.68 -18.00
C PHE A 302 4.95 18.82 -18.11
N THR A 303 4.57 20.09 -17.90
CA THR A 303 5.54 21.20 -17.78
C THR A 303 6.13 21.33 -16.37
N CYS A 304 5.59 20.57 -15.41
CA CYS A 304 6.07 20.55 -14.03
C CYS A 304 7.23 19.55 -13.85
N LYS A 305 8.30 19.96 -13.16
CA LYS A 305 9.50 19.16 -12.87
C LYS A 305 9.21 17.86 -12.13
N LEU A 306 8.09 17.78 -11.40
CA LEU A 306 7.63 16.54 -10.79
C LEU A 306 7.51 15.40 -11.81
N PHE A 307 7.08 15.71 -13.04
CA PHE A 307 6.80 14.72 -14.08
C PHE A 307 7.95 14.48 -15.06
N GLU A 308 9.09 15.15 -14.88
CA GLU A 308 10.23 15.14 -15.82
C GLU A 308 10.79 13.74 -16.10
N ARG A 309 10.70 12.83 -15.13
CA ARG A 309 11.22 11.46 -15.23
C ARG A 309 10.14 10.39 -15.39
N VAL A 310 8.91 10.80 -15.68
CA VAL A 310 7.79 9.86 -15.80
C VAL A 310 8.01 8.94 -17.01
N LYS A 311 7.86 7.65 -16.75
CA LYS A 311 8.00 6.57 -17.72
C LYS A 311 6.66 5.99 -18.15
N ARG A 312 5.66 6.04 -17.27
CA ARG A 312 4.33 5.45 -17.49
C ARG A 312 3.25 6.47 -17.21
N ILE A 313 2.38 6.70 -18.20
CA ILE A 313 1.24 7.60 -18.11
C ILE A 313 -0.02 6.82 -18.50
N ASP A 314 -1.02 6.85 -17.62
CA ASP A 314 -2.37 6.42 -17.95
C ASP A 314 -3.31 7.62 -17.90
N LEU A 315 -3.84 8.00 -19.06
CA LEU A 315 -4.83 9.04 -19.29
C LEU A 315 -6.12 8.44 -19.88
N SER A 316 -6.31 7.12 -19.76
CA SER A 316 -7.47 6.45 -20.31
C SER A 316 -8.77 6.99 -19.72
N LYS A 317 -9.88 6.86 -20.45
CA LYS A 317 -11.23 7.16 -19.95
C LYS A 317 -11.41 8.61 -19.45
N ASN A 318 -10.70 9.57 -20.06
CA ASN A 318 -10.81 11.00 -19.81
C ASN A 318 -11.69 11.70 -20.87
N LEU A 319 -11.63 13.03 -20.96
CA LEU A 319 -12.37 13.86 -21.91
C LEU A 319 -11.47 14.42 -23.03
N LEU A 320 -10.39 13.72 -23.38
CA LEU A 320 -9.43 14.23 -24.37
C LEU A 320 -10.05 14.21 -25.77
N GLU A 321 -10.07 15.36 -26.45
CA GLU A 321 -10.50 15.52 -27.84
C GLU A 321 -9.33 15.58 -28.82
N LYS A 322 -8.11 15.75 -28.31
CA LYS A 322 -6.87 15.76 -29.09
C LYS A 322 -5.68 15.30 -28.24
N ILE A 323 -4.64 14.85 -28.93
CA ILE A 323 -3.36 14.52 -28.33
C ILE A 323 -2.31 15.55 -28.72
N THR A 324 -1.32 15.73 -27.85
CA THR A 324 -0.22 16.69 -27.95
C THR A 324 1.07 15.99 -27.53
N PRO A 325 2.25 16.46 -27.93
CA PRO A 325 3.50 15.76 -27.65
C PRO A 325 3.67 15.37 -26.17
N PHE A 326 3.98 14.10 -25.94
CA PHE A 326 4.33 13.57 -24.62
C PHE A 326 5.82 13.78 -24.31
N PRO A 327 6.23 13.77 -23.02
CA PRO A 327 7.63 13.84 -22.65
C PRO A 327 8.47 12.69 -23.24
N ASP A 328 9.70 12.99 -23.66
CA ASP A 328 10.64 12.01 -24.26
C ASP A 328 11.00 10.84 -23.31
N SER A 329 10.86 11.04 -22.00
CA SER A 329 11.13 10.02 -20.97
C SER A 329 10.11 8.88 -20.95
N VAL A 330 8.94 9.06 -21.58
CA VAL A 330 7.80 8.15 -21.46
C VAL A 330 7.99 6.93 -22.36
N VAL A 331 7.78 5.74 -21.78
CA VAL A 331 7.90 4.45 -22.48
C VAL A 331 6.58 3.68 -22.55
N SER A 332 5.56 4.08 -21.78
CA SER A 332 4.25 3.46 -21.75
C SER A 332 3.16 4.52 -21.66
N ILE A 333 2.21 4.50 -22.60
CA ILE A 333 1.08 5.44 -22.66
C ILE A 333 -0.22 4.66 -22.82
N ASP A 334 -1.21 4.98 -21.99
CA ASP A 334 -2.61 4.62 -22.22
C ASP A 334 -3.45 5.89 -22.38
N VAL A 335 -4.11 6.02 -23.53
CA VAL A 335 -5.05 7.10 -23.86
C VAL A 335 -6.38 6.54 -24.37
N SER A 336 -6.65 5.26 -24.15
CA SER A 336 -7.88 4.59 -24.58
C SER A 336 -9.13 5.17 -23.92
N GLY A 337 -10.30 5.03 -24.54
CA GLY A 337 -11.57 5.49 -23.97
C GLY A 337 -11.74 7.01 -23.87
N ASN A 338 -10.99 7.78 -24.68
CA ASN A 338 -11.16 9.23 -24.85
C ASN A 338 -12.06 9.54 -26.08
N TYR A 339 -12.15 10.81 -26.46
CA TYR A 339 -13.08 11.34 -27.47
C TYR A 339 -12.39 11.77 -28.77
N PHE A 340 -11.08 11.53 -28.91
CA PHE A 340 -10.35 11.81 -30.16
C PHE A 340 -10.35 10.59 -31.09
N ALA A 341 -10.41 10.85 -32.39
CA ALA A 341 -10.11 9.85 -33.41
C ALA A 341 -8.64 9.94 -33.79
N LEU A 342 -7.90 8.85 -33.68
CA LEU A 342 -6.51 8.80 -34.17
C LEU A 342 -6.53 8.72 -35.69
N HIS A 343 -6.24 9.85 -36.34
CA HIS A 343 -5.95 9.90 -37.78
C HIS A 343 -4.44 10.11 -37.97
N GLY A 344 -3.87 9.47 -39.01
CA GLY A 344 -2.42 9.30 -39.14
C GLY A 344 -1.59 10.56 -38.91
N HIS A 345 -1.93 11.67 -39.56
CA HIS A 345 -1.15 12.92 -39.47
C HIS A 345 -1.17 13.57 -38.07
N GLN A 346 -2.14 13.25 -37.22
CA GLN A 346 -2.21 13.76 -35.84
C GLN A 346 -1.30 12.98 -34.87
N MET A 347 -0.65 11.91 -35.33
CA MET A 347 0.17 11.03 -34.50
C MET A 347 1.67 11.29 -34.65
N VAL A 348 2.09 11.88 -35.77
CA VAL A 348 3.49 12.19 -36.06
C VAL A 348 4.00 13.23 -35.06
N GLY A 349 5.10 12.91 -34.36
CA GLY A 349 5.71 13.80 -33.36
C GLY A 349 4.95 13.94 -32.05
N VAL A 350 3.82 13.23 -31.87
CA VAL A 350 3.07 13.24 -30.60
C VAL A 350 3.61 12.22 -29.61
N PHE A 351 4.02 11.05 -30.10
CA PHE A 351 4.56 9.98 -29.28
C PHE A 351 6.10 10.01 -29.28
N PRO A 352 6.75 9.76 -28.14
CA PRO A 352 8.21 9.77 -28.06
C PRO A 352 8.80 8.53 -28.74
N ARG A 353 9.95 8.68 -29.39
CA ARG A 353 10.64 7.57 -30.10
C ARG A 353 11.01 6.38 -29.19
N GLY A 354 11.13 6.63 -27.88
CA GLY A 354 11.40 5.60 -26.87
C GLY A 354 10.17 4.79 -26.44
N LEU A 355 8.99 5.06 -27.02
CA LEU A 355 7.73 4.41 -26.63
C LEU A 355 7.79 2.90 -26.90
N ARG A 356 7.42 2.11 -25.89
CA ARG A 356 7.42 0.64 -25.94
C ARG A 356 6.02 0.05 -25.85
N ARG A 357 5.11 0.70 -25.11
CA ARG A 357 3.72 0.30 -24.94
C ARG A 357 2.79 1.46 -25.28
N LEU A 358 1.80 1.20 -26.13
CA LEU A 358 0.74 2.14 -26.49
C LEU A 358 -0.63 1.47 -26.37
N CYS A 359 -1.52 2.07 -25.60
CA CYS A 359 -2.93 1.70 -25.54
C CYS A 359 -3.80 2.86 -26.03
N VAL A 360 -4.64 2.60 -27.03
CA VAL A 360 -5.48 3.59 -27.71
C VAL A 360 -6.88 3.03 -27.95
N SER A 361 -7.85 3.91 -28.18
CA SER A 361 -9.14 3.49 -28.76
C SER A 361 -9.14 3.78 -30.26
N ALA A 362 -9.73 2.87 -31.02
CA ALA A 362 -9.95 3.09 -32.45
C ALA A 362 -11.31 2.51 -32.85
N ALA A 363 -12.03 3.24 -33.70
CA ALA A 363 -13.21 2.72 -34.38
C ALA A 363 -12.73 1.91 -35.60
N MET A 364 -12.30 0.67 -35.39
CA MET A 364 -11.82 -0.19 -36.49
C MET A 364 -12.88 -1.24 -36.86
N PRO A 365 -13.44 -1.20 -38.09
CA PRO A 365 -14.46 -2.15 -38.54
C PRO A 365 -13.89 -3.48 -39.10
N SER A 366 -12.56 -3.70 -39.14
CA SER A 366 -11.95 -4.98 -39.59
C SER A 366 -10.49 -5.18 -39.15
N ASP A 367 -10.00 -6.43 -39.16
CA ASP A 367 -8.60 -6.79 -38.85
C ASP A 367 -7.57 -6.20 -39.82
N GLN A 368 -7.96 -5.94 -41.08
CA GLN A 368 -7.08 -5.35 -42.08
C GLN A 368 -6.68 -3.91 -41.70
N CYS A 369 -7.62 -3.16 -41.09
CA CYS A 369 -7.35 -1.80 -40.59
C CYS A 369 -6.38 -1.80 -39.40
N TYR A 370 -6.30 -2.88 -38.62
CA TYR A 370 -5.32 -3.01 -37.53
C TYR A 370 -3.89 -3.06 -38.06
N GLY A 371 -3.64 -3.90 -39.08
CA GLY A 371 -2.31 -4.04 -39.68
C GLY A 371 -1.82 -2.76 -40.36
N GLU A 372 -2.70 -2.03 -41.04
CA GLU A 372 -2.37 -0.74 -41.65
C GLU A 372 -2.06 0.33 -40.60
N PHE A 373 -2.84 0.39 -39.52
CA PHE A 373 -2.61 1.32 -38.42
C PHE A 373 -1.30 1.04 -37.69
N ALA A 374 -0.99 -0.23 -37.41
CA ALA A 374 0.27 -0.62 -36.80
C ALA A 374 1.48 -0.29 -37.70
N ARG A 375 1.37 -0.52 -39.01
CA ARG A 375 2.43 -0.11 -39.97
C ARG A 375 2.62 1.40 -39.98
N TYR A 376 1.53 2.16 -39.98
CA TYR A 376 1.58 3.62 -39.92
C TYR A 376 2.32 4.11 -38.66
N LEU A 377 2.02 3.53 -37.49
CA LEU A 377 2.70 3.86 -36.24
C LEU A 377 4.22 3.64 -36.30
N ILE A 378 4.65 2.54 -36.91
CA ILE A 378 6.07 2.18 -36.98
C ILE A 378 6.79 3.03 -38.02
N GLN A 379 6.24 3.15 -39.23
CA GLN A 379 6.90 3.74 -40.39
C GLN A 379 6.76 5.26 -40.43
N GLU A 380 5.54 5.78 -40.23
CA GLU A 380 5.23 7.21 -40.39
C GLU A 380 5.38 7.98 -39.08
N ALA A 381 5.02 7.37 -37.95
CA ALA A 381 5.22 7.98 -36.62
C ALA A 381 6.56 7.60 -35.96
N GLU A 382 7.43 6.87 -36.68
CA GLU A 382 8.79 6.49 -36.25
C GLU A 382 8.86 5.74 -34.90
N LEU A 383 7.83 4.97 -34.53
CA LEU A 383 7.77 4.24 -33.26
C LEU A 383 8.43 2.86 -33.36
N TRP A 384 9.71 2.82 -33.76
CA TRP A 384 10.47 1.59 -33.98
C TRP A 384 10.64 0.70 -32.74
N ASN A 385 10.52 1.29 -31.54
CA ASN A 385 10.66 0.58 -30.26
C ASN A 385 9.34 0.04 -29.71
N LEU A 386 8.23 0.24 -30.42
CA LEU A 386 6.90 -0.17 -29.97
C LEU A 386 6.80 -1.70 -29.99
N GLY A 387 6.79 -2.31 -28.80
CA GLY A 387 6.67 -3.76 -28.63
C GLY A 387 5.26 -4.22 -28.31
N GLU A 388 4.41 -3.32 -27.81
CA GLU A 388 3.06 -3.65 -27.37
C GLU A 388 2.07 -2.56 -27.79
N LEU A 389 1.13 -2.93 -28.66
CA LEU A 389 0.04 -2.08 -29.12
C LEU A 389 -1.30 -2.70 -28.75
N GLN A 390 -2.01 -2.06 -27.83
CA GLN A 390 -3.36 -2.43 -27.46
C GLN A 390 -4.36 -1.45 -28.08
N ILE A 391 -5.35 -1.97 -28.79
CA ILE A 391 -6.46 -1.18 -29.34
C ILE A 391 -7.73 -1.63 -28.62
N CYS A 392 -8.22 -0.76 -27.76
CA CYS A 392 -9.48 -0.93 -27.06
C CYS A 392 -10.66 -0.57 -27.97
N GLY A 393 -11.86 -1.08 -27.64
CA GLY A 393 -13.09 -0.84 -28.40
C GLY A 393 -13.43 0.64 -28.65
N VAL A 394 -14.49 0.86 -29.43
CA VAL A 394 -14.88 2.14 -30.05
C VAL A 394 -14.79 3.33 -29.08
N ASN A 395 -14.27 4.45 -29.60
CA ASN A 395 -14.21 5.74 -28.89
C ASN A 395 -15.54 6.08 -28.21
N ARG A 396 -15.48 6.82 -27.10
CA ARG A 396 -16.70 7.33 -26.47
C ARG A 396 -17.36 8.35 -27.42
N GLU A 397 -18.65 8.16 -27.72
CA GLU A 397 -19.41 9.20 -28.42
C GLU A 397 -19.68 10.37 -27.46
N LEU A 398 -19.56 11.61 -27.96
CA LEU A 398 -19.99 12.79 -27.22
C LEU A 398 -21.47 12.62 -26.83
N PRO A 399 -21.88 12.93 -25.57
CA PRO A 399 -23.28 12.98 -25.22
C PRO A 399 -24.00 13.90 -26.20
N ARG A 400 -25.08 13.42 -26.84
CA ARG A 400 -25.78 14.15 -27.92
C ARG A 400 -26.51 15.43 -27.49
N GLU A 401 -26.28 15.94 -26.28
CA GLU A 401 -26.97 17.12 -25.75
C GLU A 401 -26.04 18.00 -24.90
N VAL A 402 -25.28 18.89 -25.54
CA VAL A 402 -25.10 20.31 -25.15
C VAL A 402 -24.75 21.08 -26.43
N ARG A 403 -25.74 21.77 -27.01
CA ARG A 403 -25.53 22.83 -28.00
C ARG A 403 -25.71 24.18 -27.34
#